data_AF-A0A3M7SUX6-F1
#
_entry.id   AF-A0A3M7SUX6-F1
#
_cell.length_a   1.000
_cell.length_b   1.000
_cell.length_c   1.000
_cell.angle_alpha   90.00
_cell.angle_beta   90.00
_cell.angle_gamma   90.00
#
_symmetry.space_group_name_H-M   'P 1'
#
loop_
_entity.id
_entity.type
_entity.pdbx_description
1 polymer ?
#
loop_
_entity_poly.entity_id
_entity_poly.type
_entity_poly.pdbx_seq_one_letter_code
_entity_poly.pdbx_strand_id
1 'polypeptide(L)'
;MTRPMYQVPNARKNASKKVIDTPIAKRKKVVLNFVQREEIITKKKNGHCSKKLALDNMVGLSTIYDIIAKGSAKLSKFRTDNPDSAIRCTFKTSNYPLLDEALNLWFYQVKKAVILCTQLSDLIHKIGGSEQVQALFDLQVFLRNGQFEASTYQSTISF
;
A
#
# COMPACT_ATOMS: atom_id res chain seq x y z
N MET A 1 10.09 16.89 -81.09
CA MET A 1 9.50 16.72 -79.75
C MET A 1 10.58 16.20 -78.81
N THR A 2 11.12 17.04 -77.95
CA THR A 2 12.24 16.73 -77.03
C THR A 2 11.66 16.44 -75.64
N ARG A 3 11.85 15.23 -75.10
CA ARG A 3 11.38 14.87 -73.75
C ARG A 3 12.26 15.55 -72.70
N PRO A 4 11.69 16.18 -71.65
CA PRO A 4 12.49 16.73 -70.58
C PRO A 4 13.11 15.59 -69.75
N MET A 5 14.43 15.65 -69.57
CA MET A 5 15.16 14.77 -68.65
C MET A 5 14.72 15.06 -67.21
N TYR A 6 14.22 14.05 -66.50
CA TYR A 6 13.96 14.17 -65.07
C TYR A 6 15.28 14.37 -64.32
N GLN A 7 15.42 15.48 -63.60
CA GLN A 7 16.52 15.69 -62.67
C GLN A 7 16.24 14.88 -61.39
N VAL A 8 17.17 13.98 -61.05
CA VAL A 8 17.14 13.18 -59.82
C VAL A 8 17.55 14.09 -58.64
N PRO A 9 16.75 14.17 -57.55
CA PRO A 9 17.15 14.94 -56.37
C PRO A 9 18.43 14.38 -55.74
N ASN A 10 19.43 15.24 -55.52
CA ASN A 10 20.66 14.87 -54.83
C ASN A 10 20.39 14.34 -53.42
N ALA A 11 20.99 13.19 -53.09
CA ALA A 11 20.89 12.56 -51.78
C ALA A 11 21.38 13.51 -50.67
N ARG A 12 20.51 13.80 -49.69
CA ARG A 12 20.88 14.58 -48.51
C ARG A 12 21.87 13.74 -47.68
N LYS A 13 23.09 14.25 -47.50
CA LYS A 13 24.08 13.66 -46.61
C LYS A 13 23.52 13.65 -45.19
N ASN A 14 23.17 12.48 -44.68
CA ASN A 14 22.80 12.31 -43.28
C ASN A 14 24.03 12.63 -42.44
N ALA A 15 24.03 13.76 -41.74
CA ALA A 15 25.05 14.07 -40.76
C ALA A 15 25.08 12.92 -39.75
N SER A 16 26.14 12.11 -39.78
CA SER A 16 26.35 11.03 -38.82
C SER A 16 26.47 11.67 -37.43
N LYS A 17 25.37 11.65 -36.68
CA LYS A 17 25.36 12.08 -35.29
C LYS A 17 26.37 11.18 -34.57
N LYS A 18 27.50 11.75 -34.14
CA LYS A 18 28.49 11.03 -33.34
C LYS A 18 27.74 10.46 -32.15
N VAL A 19 27.58 9.13 -32.13
CA VAL A 19 27.01 8.41 -31.00
C VAL A 19 28.08 8.49 -29.93
N ILE A 20 27.90 9.42 -29.00
CA ILE A 20 28.75 9.51 -27.84
C ILE A 20 28.33 8.32 -26.97
N ASP A 21 29.12 7.25 -27.01
CA ASP A 21 29.00 6.05 -26.16
C ASP A 21 29.36 6.37 -24.70
N THR A 22 28.72 7.41 -24.17
CA THR A 22 28.72 7.67 -22.73
C THR A 22 27.87 6.56 -22.12
N PRO A 23 28.39 5.76 -21.17
CA PRO A 23 27.59 4.73 -20.53
C PRO A 23 26.38 5.42 -19.89
N ILE A 24 25.19 5.17 -20.44
CA ILE A 24 23.95 5.69 -19.89
C ILE A 24 23.80 5.07 -18.52
N ALA A 25 24.12 5.84 -17.48
CA ALA A 25 23.93 5.43 -16.10
C ALA A 25 22.47 4.96 -15.95
N LYS A 26 22.28 3.72 -15.50
CA LYS A 26 20.95 3.16 -15.28
C LYS A 26 20.17 4.11 -14.37
N ARG A 27 19.06 4.65 -14.89
CA ARG A 27 18.20 5.55 -14.11
C ARG A 27 17.70 4.81 -12.88
N LYS A 28 17.79 5.45 -11.71
CA LYS A 28 17.18 4.93 -10.48
C LYS A 28 15.67 4.85 -10.66
N LYS A 29 15.08 3.74 -10.24
CA LYS A 29 13.63 3.54 -10.29
C LYS A 29 12.97 4.35 -9.17
N VAL A 30 12.13 5.32 -9.55
CA VAL A 30 11.24 6.02 -8.63
C VAL A 30 9.97 5.18 -8.44
N VAL A 31 9.55 4.99 -7.19
CA VAL A 31 8.36 4.21 -6.84
C VAL A 31 7.32 5.16 -6.25
N LEU A 32 6.17 5.27 -6.93
CA LEU A 32 5.06 6.11 -6.49
C LEU A 32 4.11 5.34 -5.56
N ASN A 33 3.64 6.01 -4.51
CA ASN A 33 2.58 5.50 -3.65
C ASN A 33 1.20 5.57 -4.35
N PHE A 34 0.16 5.04 -3.71
CA PHE A 34 -1.18 5.03 -4.30
C PHE A 34 -1.81 6.42 -4.39
N VAL A 35 -1.61 7.28 -3.39
CA VAL A 35 -2.10 8.68 -3.42
C VAL A 35 -1.56 9.44 -4.62
N GLN A 36 -0.24 9.38 -4.86
CA GLN A 36 0.40 10.02 -6.00
C GLN A 36 -0.13 9.48 -7.34
N ARG A 37 -0.41 8.17 -7.42
CA ARG A 37 -0.99 7.58 -8.63
C ARG A 37 -2.43 8.07 -8.86
N GLU A 38 -3.24 8.17 -7.82
CA GLU A 38 -4.58 8.75 -7.89
C GLU A 38 -4.53 10.22 -8.33
N GLU A 39 -3.62 11.01 -7.75
CA GLU A 39 -3.42 12.40 -8.16
C GLU A 39 -3.04 12.53 -9.64
N ILE A 40 -2.16 11.68 -10.14
CA ILE A 40 -1.78 11.64 -11.56
C ILE A 40 -3.00 11.37 -12.43
N ILE A 41 -3.84 10.40 -12.04
CA ILE A 41 -5.07 10.06 -12.77
C ILE A 41 -6.04 11.24 -12.77
N THR A 42 -6.25 11.89 -11.62
CA THR A 42 -7.14 13.05 -11.48
C THR A 42 -6.64 14.25 -12.29
N LYS A 43 -5.35 14.60 -12.15
CA LYS A 43 -4.73 15.67 -12.96
C LYS A 43 -4.81 15.34 -14.46
N LYS A 44 -4.67 14.08 -14.86
CA LYS A 44 -4.84 13.69 -16.26
C LYS A 44 -6.26 13.91 -16.76
N LYS A 45 -7.27 13.54 -15.96
CA LYS A 45 -8.69 13.80 -16.28
C LYS A 45 -8.99 15.29 -16.39
N ASN A 46 -8.32 16.12 -15.59
CA ASN A 46 -8.42 17.58 -15.65
C ASN A 46 -7.63 18.21 -16.82
N GLY A 47 -7.11 17.41 -17.76
CA GLY A 47 -6.47 17.92 -18.98
C GLY A 47 -4.97 18.18 -18.88
N HIS A 48 -4.30 17.82 -17.77
CA HIS A 48 -2.85 18.04 -17.66
C HIS A 48 -2.05 17.19 -18.67
N CYS A 49 -0.99 17.78 -19.22
CA CYS A 49 -0.08 17.11 -20.15
C CYS A 49 0.73 16.01 -19.45
N SER A 50 0.81 14.83 -20.08
CA SER A 50 1.56 13.68 -19.54
C SER A 50 3.05 13.96 -19.36
N LYS A 51 3.64 14.84 -20.18
CA LYS A 51 5.04 15.27 -20.03
C LYS A 51 5.27 16.06 -18.75
N LYS A 52 4.35 16.95 -18.40
CA LYS A 52 4.42 17.73 -17.16
C LYS A 52 4.28 16.81 -15.94
N LEU A 53 3.31 15.90 -15.97
CA LEU A 53 3.10 14.92 -14.90
C LEU A 53 4.32 14.02 -14.67
N ALA A 54 5.00 13.61 -15.76
CA ALA A 54 6.22 12.82 -15.67
C ALA A 54 7.37 13.59 -15.00
N LEU A 55 7.55 14.87 -15.35
CA LEU A 55 8.58 15.74 -14.75
C LEU A 55 8.29 16.01 -13.28
N ASP A 56 7.06 16.40 -12.94
CA ASP A 56 6.66 16.74 -11.57
C ASP A 56 6.85 15.56 -10.60
N ASN A 57 6.65 14.33 -11.08
CA ASN A 57 6.77 13.10 -10.29
C ASN A 57 8.10 12.36 -10.48
N MET A 58 9.04 12.92 -11.27
CA MET A 58 10.34 12.31 -11.58
C MET A 58 10.23 10.87 -12.13
N VAL A 59 9.19 10.58 -12.92
CA VAL A 59 8.94 9.27 -13.52
C VAL A 59 9.04 9.31 -15.03
N GLY A 60 9.21 8.14 -15.65
CA GLY A 60 9.18 7.99 -17.10
C GLY A 60 7.77 8.21 -17.66
N LEU A 61 7.68 8.67 -18.90
CA LEU A 61 6.41 8.78 -19.63
C LEU A 61 5.67 7.44 -19.71
N SER A 62 6.41 6.34 -19.90
CA SER A 62 5.84 4.98 -19.89
C SER A 62 5.08 4.69 -18.60
N THR A 63 5.66 5.05 -17.44
CA THR A 63 5.02 4.89 -16.13
C THR A 63 3.72 5.67 -16.02
N ILE A 64 3.68 6.91 -16.52
CA ILE A 64 2.45 7.71 -16.54
C ILE A 64 1.37 7.02 -17.38
N TYR A 65 1.71 6.51 -18.56
CA TYR A 65 0.75 5.79 -19.40
C TYR A 65 0.27 4.48 -18.75
N ASP A 66 1.16 3.72 -18.12
CA ASP A 66 0.79 2.51 -17.37
C ASP A 66 -0.18 2.81 -16.22
N ILE A 67 0.08 3.89 -15.47
CA ILE A 67 -0.82 4.34 -14.38
C ILE A 67 -2.18 4.73 -14.94
N ILE A 68 -2.24 5.47 -16.04
CA ILE A 68 -3.51 5.89 -16.64
C ILE A 68 -4.29 4.67 -17.17
N ALA A 69 -3.63 3.74 -17.83
CA ALA A 69 -4.27 2.58 -18.46
C ALA A 69 -4.77 1.54 -17.45
N LYS A 70 -3.99 1.27 -16.39
CA LYS A 70 -4.23 0.15 -15.46
C LYS A 70 -4.63 0.60 -14.06
N GLY A 71 -4.40 1.87 -13.72
CA GLY A 71 -4.42 2.35 -12.34
C GLY A 71 -5.81 2.61 -11.79
N SER A 72 -6.73 3.19 -12.55
CA SER A 72 -7.99 3.72 -11.98
C SER A 72 -8.88 2.63 -11.34
N ALA A 73 -9.27 1.62 -12.11
CA ALA A 73 -10.13 0.54 -11.61
C ALA A 73 -9.42 -0.33 -10.56
N LYS A 74 -8.13 -0.61 -10.75
CA LYS A 74 -7.34 -1.46 -9.86
C LYS A 74 -7.07 -0.79 -8.51
N LEU A 75 -6.76 0.50 -8.50
CA LEU A 75 -6.59 1.29 -7.27
C LEU A 75 -7.90 1.37 -6.50
N SER A 76 -9.00 1.67 -7.20
CA SER A 76 -10.32 1.79 -6.57
C SER A 76 -10.72 0.49 -5.87
N LYS A 77 -10.65 -0.66 -6.54
CA LYS A 77 -10.97 -1.95 -5.93
C LYS A 77 -10.07 -2.26 -4.73
N PHE A 78 -8.75 -2.05 -4.88
CA PHE A 78 -7.80 -2.35 -3.81
C PHE A 78 -8.02 -1.51 -2.55
N ARG A 79 -8.44 -0.25 -2.71
CA ARG A 79 -8.74 0.65 -1.59
C ARG A 79 -10.00 0.23 -0.83
N THR A 80 -11.01 -0.28 -1.52
CA THR A 80 -12.19 -0.87 -0.88
C THR A 80 -11.80 -2.05 0.02
N ASP A 81 -10.91 -2.91 -0.48
CA ASP A 81 -10.45 -4.08 0.27
C ASP A 81 -9.43 -3.72 1.37
N ASN A 82 -8.76 -2.57 1.25
CA ASN A 82 -7.67 -2.14 2.14
C ASN A 82 -7.76 -0.63 2.42
N PRO A 83 -8.56 -0.18 3.41
CA PRO A 83 -8.80 1.23 3.67
C PRO A 83 -7.52 2.02 4.00
N ASP A 84 -6.57 1.39 4.69
CA ASP A 84 -5.29 2.01 5.11
C ASP A 84 -4.17 1.90 4.06
N SER A 85 -4.52 1.55 2.81
CA SER A 85 -3.53 1.32 1.75
C SER A 85 -2.91 2.58 1.14
N ALA A 86 -3.32 3.78 1.55
CA ALA A 86 -2.92 5.05 0.91
C ALA A 86 -1.39 5.23 0.77
N ILE A 87 -0.64 4.85 1.81
CA ILE A 87 0.82 5.02 1.87
C ILE A 87 1.55 3.92 1.08
N ARG A 88 0.84 2.85 0.70
CA ARG A 88 1.44 1.68 0.04
C ARG A 88 1.84 2.01 -1.40
N CYS A 89 2.89 1.32 -1.84
CA CYS A 89 3.41 1.41 -3.21
C CYS A 89 3.12 0.17 -4.06
N THR A 90 2.61 -0.90 -3.44
CA THR A 90 2.44 -2.23 -4.07
C THR A 90 1.07 -2.81 -3.78
N PHE A 91 0.50 -3.49 -4.78
CA PHE A 91 -0.75 -4.23 -4.68
C PHE A 91 -0.57 -5.62 -4.05
N LYS A 92 0.49 -5.84 -3.27
CA LYS A 92 0.81 -7.16 -2.72
C LYS A 92 -0.22 -7.54 -1.66
N THR A 93 -0.91 -8.66 -1.85
CA THR A 93 -1.78 -9.23 -0.81
C THR A 93 -0.99 -10.24 0.01
N SER A 94 -1.52 -10.61 1.17
CA SER A 94 -0.96 -11.71 1.96
C SER A 94 -1.08 -13.04 1.20
N ASN A 95 -0.13 -13.94 1.46
CA ASN A 95 -0.22 -15.32 0.99
C ASN A 95 -1.24 -16.13 1.82
N TYR A 96 -1.54 -15.68 3.03
CA TYR A 96 -2.41 -16.37 3.99
C TYR A 96 -3.45 -15.40 4.56
N PRO A 97 -4.39 -14.91 3.73
CA PRO A 97 -5.33 -13.86 4.15
C PRO A 97 -6.21 -14.27 5.34
N LEU A 98 -6.64 -15.54 5.39
CA LEU A 98 -7.45 -16.06 6.49
C LEU A 98 -6.68 -16.13 7.81
N LEU A 99 -5.39 -16.46 7.76
CA LEU A 99 -4.54 -16.50 8.95
C LEU A 99 -4.29 -15.08 9.48
N ASP A 100 -4.00 -14.13 8.60
CA ASP A 100 -3.82 -12.73 8.98
C ASP A 100 -5.10 -12.13 9.58
N GLU A 101 -6.26 -12.47 9.02
CA GLU A 101 -7.56 -12.07 9.57
C GLU A 101 -7.79 -12.67 10.97
N ALA A 102 -7.56 -13.98 11.14
CA ALA A 102 -7.69 -14.64 12.44
C ALA A 102 -6.73 -14.05 13.49
N LEU A 103 -5.47 -13.77 13.10
CA LEU A 103 -4.46 -13.14 13.95
C LEU A 103 -4.86 -11.71 14.33
N ASN A 104 -5.36 -10.92 13.38
CA ASN A 104 -5.84 -9.57 13.66
C ASN A 104 -7.02 -9.60 14.65
N LEU A 105 -8.01 -10.47 14.42
CA LEU A 105 -9.16 -10.63 15.31
C LEU A 105 -8.72 -11.04 16.72
N TRP A 106 -7.85 -12.04 16.83
CA TRP A 106 -7.27 -12.47 18.11
C TRP A 106 -6.55 -11.32 18.81
N PHE A 107 -5.71 -10.57 18.09
CA PHE A 107 -4.98 -9.42 18.64
C PHE A 107 -5.94 -8.34 19.18
N TYR A 108 -7.01 -8.01 18.45
CA TYR A 108 -8.00 -7.03 18.92
C TYR A 108 -8.77 -7.53 20.15
N GLN A 109 -9.11 -8.82 20.21
CA GLN A 109 -9.77 -9.41 21.38
C GLN A 109 -8.87 -9.34 22.61
N VAL A 110 -7.61 -9.74 22.47
CA VAL A 110 -6.61 -9.66 23.56
C VAL A 110 -6.44 -8.22 24.00
N LYS A 111 -6.23 -7.28 23.08
CA LYS A 111 -6.08 -5.85 23.40
C LYS A 111 -7.29 -5.29 24.15
N LYS A 112 -8.51 -5.64 23.72
CA LYS A 112 -9.75 -5.22 24.38
C LYS A 112 -9.83 -5.78 25.81
N ALA A 113 -9.51 -7.06 25.99
CA ALA A 113 -9.50 -7.70 27.30
C ALA A 113 -8.49 -7.06 28.26
N VAL A 114 -7.26 -6.75 27.79
CA VAL A 114 -6.25 -6.06 28.61
C VAL A 114 -6.74 -4.69 29.07
N ILE A 115 -7.31 -3.88 28.16
CA ILE A 115 -7.84 -2.55 28.50
C ILE A 115 -8.97 -2.66 29.53
N LEU A 116 -9.87 -3.63 29.35
CA LEU A 116 -10.96 -3.88 30.31
C LEU A 116 -10.40 -4.28 31.68
N CYS A 117 -9.41 -5.18 31.75
CA CYS A 117 -8.77 -5.57 33.01
C CYS A 117 -8.12 -4.39 33.73
N THR A 118 -7.46 -3.47 33.00
CA THR A 118 -6.88 -2.27 33.61
C THR A 118 -7.95 -1.33 34.15
N GLN A 119 -9.01 -1.09 33.38
CA GLN A 119 -10.13 -0.25 33.81
C GLN A 119 -10.86 -0.84 35.02
N LEU A 120 -11.05 -2.16 35.05
CA LEU A 120 -11.66 -2.86 36.18
C LEU A 120 -10.79 -2.75 37.44
N SER A 121 -9.46 -2.85 37.30
CA SER A 121 -8.52 -2.70 38.42
C SER A 121 -8.61 -1.30 39.02
N ASP A 122 -8.62 -0.26 38.16
CA ASP A 122 -8.78 1.13 38.60
C ASP A 122 -10.11 1.37 39.31
N LEU A 123 -11.18 0.71 38.84
CA LEU A 123 -12.51 0.81 39.43
C LEU A 123 -12.57 0.12 40.81
N ILE A 124 -11.99 -1.08 40.92
CA ILE A 124 -11.89 -1.83 42.19
C ILE A 124 -11.13 -0.99 43.23
N HIS A 125 -10.01 -0.38 42.84
CA HIS A 125 -9.23 0.50 43.72
C HIS A 125 -10.01 1.75 44.17
N LYS A 126 -10.91 2.28 43.34
CA LYS A 126 -11.73 3.45 43.67
C LYS A 126 -12.94 3.14 44.56
N ILE A 127 -13.58 1.98 44.38
CA ILE A 127 -14.82 1.65 45.08
C ILE A 127 -14.57 1.16 46.52
N GLY A 128 -13.46 0.48 46.79
CA GLY A 128 -13.02 0.13 48.14
C GLY A 128 -14.04 -0.68 48.97
N GLY A 129 -13.88 -2.00 48.99
CA GLY A 129 -14.48 -2.88 50.02
C GLY A 129 -16.01 -2.97 50.05
N SER A 130 -16.61 -3.67 49.09
CA SER A 130 -18.00 -4.15 49.16
C SER A 130 -18.14 -5.51 48.45
N GLU A 131 -19.22 -6.27 48.65
CA GLU A 131 -19.48 -7.54 47.94
C GLU A 131 -19.45 -7.39 46.41
N GLN A 132 -19.74 -6.19 45.88
CA GLN A 132 -19.67 -5.87 44.46
C GLN A 132 -18.23 -5.93 43.93
N VAL A 133 -17.23 -5.75 44.81
CA VAL A 133 -15.80 -5.87 44.47
C VAL A 133 -15.41 -7.33 44.23
N GLN A 134 -16.01 -8.29 44.92
CA GLN A 134 -15.70 -9.72 44.72
C GLN A 134 -16.14 -10.18 43.33
N ALA A 135 -17.35 -9.82 42.89
CA ALA A 135 -17.83 -10.13 41.55
C ALA A 135 -16.96 -9.49 40.44
N LEU A 136 -16.46 -8.27 40.68
CA LEU A 136 -15.51 -7.62 39.78
C LEU A 136 -14.13 -8.31 39.79
N PHE A 137 -13.67 -8.78 40.95
CA PHE A 137 -12.42 -9.53 41.07
C PHE A 137 -12.50 -10.89 40.35
N ASP A 138 -13.60 -11.61 40.51
CA ASP A 138 -13.84 -12.89 39.83
C ASP A 138 -13.90 -12.71 38.30
N LEU A 139 -14.53 -11.63 37.83
CA LEU A 139 -14.56 -11.26 36.41
C LEU A 139 -13.17 -10.87 35.89
N GLN A 140 -12.36 -10.18 36.70
CA GLN A 140 -10.96 -9.88 36.36
C GLN A 140 -10.11 -11.15 36.25
N VAL A 141 -10.26 -12.09 37.18
CA VAL A 141 -9.55 -13.39 37.18
C VAL A 141 -9.98 -14.22 35.97
N PHE A 142 -11.28 -14.27 35.66
CA PHE A 142 -11.80 -14.96 34.47
C PHE A 142 -11.21 -14.40 33.17
N LEU A 143 -11.21 -13.07 33.00
CA LEU A 143 -10.62 -12.42 31.83
C LEU A 143 -9.10 -12.68 31.72
N ARG A 144 -8.39 -12.73 32.86
CA ARG A 144 -6.94 -12.99 32.90
C ARG A 144 -6.61 -14.45 32.61
N ASN A 145 -7.40 -15.40 33.11
CA ASN A 145 -7.20 -16.84 32.89
C ASN A 145 -7.62 -17.29 31.49
N GLY A 146 -8.67 -16.67 30.90
CA GLY A 146 -9.03 -16.88 29.50
C GLY A 146 -7.92 -16.47 28.51
N GLN A 147 -7.06 -15.51 28.88
CA GLN A 147 -5.85 -15.19 28.10
C GLN A 147 -4.75 -16.26 28.21
N PHE A 148 -4.66 -16.94 29.35
CA PHE A 148 -3.65 -17.98 29.59
C PHE A 148 -3.95 -19.25 28.78
N GLU A 149 -5.21 -19.69 28.71
CA GLU A 149 -5.57 -20.86 27.90
C GLU A 149 -5.32 -20.65 26.39
N ALA A 150 -5.57 -19.43 25.88
CA ALA A 150 -5.26 -19.10 24.49
C ALA A 150 -3.76 -19.13 24.17
N SER A 151 -2.88 -18.89 25.16
CA SER A 151 -1.42 -18.96 25.01
C SER A 151 -0.88 -20.40 25.06
N THR A 152 -1.55 -21.29 25.78
CA THR A 152 -1.12 -22.70 25.91
C THR A 152 -1.38 -23.52 24.65
N TYR A 153 -2.41 -23.21 23.85
CA TYR A 153 -2.65 -23.88 22.56
C TYR A 153 -1.61 -23.54 21.47
N GLN A 154 -0.82 -22.48 21.63
CA GLN A 154 0.30 -22.19 20.71
C GLN A 154 1.57 -22.99 21.02
N SER A 155 1.68 -23.58 22.22
CA SER A 155 2.88 -24.36 22.61
C SER A 155 2.82 -25.82 22.14
N THR A 156 1.66 -26.30 21.72
CA THR A 156 1.43 -27.69 21.26
C THR A 156 1.40 -27.84 19.74
N ILE A 157 1.63 -26.77 18.98
CA ILE A 157 1.90 -26.85 17.54
C ILE A 157 3.40 -26.56 17.33
N SER A 158 4.22 -27.53 17.73
CA SER A 158 5.60 -27.66 17.24
C SER A 158 5.59 -28.71 16.11
N PHE A 159 6.34 -28.41 15.06
CA PHE A 159 6.45 -29.16 13.79
C PHE A 159 6.79 -30.64 13.96
#